data_AF-A0A3Q2W6N4-F1
#
_entry.id   AF-A0A3Q2W6N4-F1
#
_cell.length_a   1.000
_cell.length_b   1.000
_cell.length_c   1.000
_cell.angle_alpha   90.00
_cell.angle_beta   90.00
_cell.angle_gamma   90.00
#
_symmetry.space_group_name_H-M   'P 1'
#
loop_
_entity.id
_entity.type
_entity.pdbx_description
1 polymer ?
#
loop_
_entity_poly.entity_id
_entity_poly.type
_entity_poly.pdbx_seq_one_letter_code
_entity_poly.pdbx_strand_id
1 'polypeptide(L)'
;MLMFPEGTTTNGSALIKFKPGAFLAGVPVQPVLLHYPNKLDTVRWTYKGTAWTEALWHTVSQPYTNMTVEFLPVYNPSEEEKKDPNLYADNVQKLMARALGVPATDHVMEGGVPVSKIGGLSLPLESPARETLTLLHKNGLGAHEVQTALDRMIDRCRSGAQGAKVSAEELASMLGLSHQQTAVHICGLYSKDDSVDLRHIYFSVAPLTGCVDLKTLLHSAFTLFNREGGGRLSERELSDLMEALVGIPQHRIAELYAAASDQNRLTEESLLRVLTAHPTFQKVTKEYLRPEEAAGTLSNGRSVNNNGSVYNNSKKSE
;
A
#
# COMPACT_ATOMS: atom_id res chain seq x y z
N MET A 1 -5.90 -31.13 5.36
CA MET A 1 -5.81 -30.01 4.40
C MET A 1 -4.56 -29.22 4.74
N LEU A 2 -3.69 -28.95 3.76
CA LEU A 2 -2.49 -28.13 3.94
C LEU A 2 -2.74 -26.80 3.22
N MET A 3 -2.47 -25.67 3.88
CA MET A 3 -2.63 -24.34 3.31
C MET A 3 -1.34 -23.56 3.37
N PHE A 4 -0.97 -22.94 2.26
CA PHE A 4 0.19 -22.06 2.16
C PHE A 4 -0.30 -20.62 2.09
N PRO A 5 0.12 -19.74 3.01
CA PRO A 5 -0.19 -18.33 2.90
C PRO A 5 0.80 -17.69 1.92
N GLU A 6 0.82 -18.15 0.66
CA GLU A 6 1.73 -17.68 -0.40
C GLU A 6 1.67 -16.15 -0.54
N GLY A 7 0.46 -15.61 -0.43
CA GLY A 7 0.20 -14.17 -0.39
C GLY A 7 0.61 -13.47 0.91
N THR A 8 1.41 -14.07 1.79
CA THR A 8 2.05 -13.40 2.94
C THR A 8 3.57 -13.53 2.94
N THR A 9 4.16 -14.04 1.87
CA THR A 9 5.62 -14.08 1.71
C THR A 9 6.14 -12.67 1.49
N THR A 10 6.90 -12.16 2.46
CA THR A 10 7.53 -10.83 2.45
C THR A 10 9.05 -10.97 2.49
N ASN A 11 9.77 -9.89 2.80
CA ASN A 11 11.23 -9.86 2.94
C ASN A 11 11.79 -10.67 4.14
N GLY A 12 10.93 -11.35 4.92
CA GLY A 12 11.34 -12.13 6.09
C GLY A 12 11.63 -11.32 7.35
N SER A 13 11.46 -9.99 7.32
CA SER A 13 11.67 -9.13 8.50
C SER A 13 10.42 -8.96 9.35
N ALA A 14 9.24 -9.32 8.83
CA ALA A 14 7.96 -9.19 9.51
C ALA A 14 6.91 -10.13 8.90
N LEU A 15 5.95 -10.56 9.72
CA LEU A 15 4.75 -11.24 9.23
C LEU A 15 3.61 -10.23 9.03
N ILE A 16 2.95 -10.31 7.88
CA ILE A 16 1.75 -9.54 7.55
C ILE A 16 0.50 -10.35 7.87
N LYS A 17 -0.67 -9.70 7.92
CA LYS A 17 -1.92 -10.34 8.32
C LYS A 17 -2.28 -11.49 7.40
N PHE A 18 -2.75 -12.58 8.00
CA PHE A 18 -3.29 -13.70 7.24
C PHE A 18 -4.69 -13.39 6.71
N LYS A 19 -5.01 -13.90 5.53
CA LYS A 19 -6.38 -13.86 5.02
C LYS A 19 -7.27 -14.78 5.87
N PRO A 20 -8.48 -14.36 6.25
CA PRO A 20 -9.34 -15.12 7.17
C PRO A 20 -9.88 -16.42 6.56
N GLY A 21 -9.76 -16.61 5.24
CA GLY A 21 -10.31 -17.77 4.53
C GLY A 21 -9.91 -19.12 5.14
N ALA A 22 -8.68 -19.24 5.62
CA ALA A 22 -8.18 -20.47 6.25
C ALA A 22 -8.80 -20.75 7.63
N PHE A 23 -9.36 -19.72 8.26
CA PHE A 23 -9.82 -19.71 9.65
C PHE A 23 -11.35 -19.73 9.76
N LEU A 24 -12.07 -19.57 8.64
CA LEU A 24 -13.54 -19.57 8.57
C LEU A 24 -14.19 -20.82 9.16
N ALA A 25 -13.52 -21.97 9.08
CA ALA A 25 -14.07 -23.24 9.58
C ALA A 25 -14.06 -23.36 11.11
N GLY A 26 -13.33 -22.50 11.83
CA GLY A 26 -13.26 -22.54 13.30
C GLY A 26 -12.66 -23.84 13.86
N VAL A 27 -11.89 -24.57 13.07
CA VAL A 27 -11.25 -25.83 13.46
C VAL A 27 -9.81 -25.60 13.93
N PRO A 28 -9.24 -26.51 14.73
CA PRO A 28 -7.83 -26.43 15.13
C PRO A 28 -6.89 -26.39 13.92
N VAL A 29 -5.84 -25.57 14.01
CA VAL A 29 -4.79 -25.47 12.98
C VAL A 29 -3.44 -25.82 13.59
N GLN A 30 -2.56 -26.43 12.79
CA GLN A 30 -1.16 -26.63 13.18
C GLN A 30 -0.28 -25.66 12.39
N PRO A 31 0.25 -24.61 13.04
CA PRO A 31 1.16 -23.70 12.36
C PRO A 31 2.50 -24.40 12.07
N VAL A 32 3.02 -24.19 10.86
CA VAL A 32 4.31 -24.74 10.42
C VAL A 32 5.18 -23.58 9.95
N LEU A 33 6.39 -23.49 10.49
CA LEU A 33 7.36 -22.46 10.15
C LEU A 33 8.44 -23.06 9.25
N LEU A 34 8.85 -22.29 8.23
CA LEU A 34 9.92 -22.66 7.32
C LEU A 34 11.10 -21.71 7.55
N HIS A 35 12.21 -22.27 8.00
CA HIS A 35 13.47 -21.54 8.20
C HIS A 35 14.41 -21.83 7.03
N TYR A 36 14.89 -20.77 6.39
CA TYR A 36 15.88 -20.82 5.32
C TYR A 36 17.17 -20.18 5.82
N PRO A 37 18.10 -20.95 6.42
CA PRO A 37 19.32 -20.43 7.06
C PRO A 37 20.43 -20.04 6.05
N ASN A 38 20.21 -20.30 4.77
CA ASN A 38 21.14 -19.95 3.71
C ASN A 38 21.32 -18.44 3.59
N LYS A 39 22.56 -18.01 3.28
CA LYS A 39 22.89 -16.59 3.11
C LYS A 39 22.25 -15.98 1.87
N LEU A 40 22.20 -16.74 0.78
CA LEU A 40 21.55 -16.32 -0.44
C LEU A 40 20.06 -16.63 -0.35
N ASP A 41 19.23 -15.61 -0.56
CA ASP A 41 17.79 -15.79 -0.60
C ASP A 41 17.37 -16.30 -1.98
N THR A 42 17.02 -17.57 -2.03
CA THR A 42 16.59 -18.27 -3.26
C THR A 42 15.09 -18.53 -3.29
N VAL A 43 14.34 -18.15 -2.24
CA VAL A 43 12.96 -18.60 -2.03
C VAL A 43 11.96 -17.46 -1.88
N ARG A 44 12.40 -16.27 -1.43
CA ARG A 44 11.51 -15.12 -1.25
C ARG A 44 11.44 -14.30 -2.54
N TRP A 45 10.55 -14.72 -3.45
CA TRP A 45 10.15 -13.87 -4.56
C TRP A 45 8.98 -12.98 -4.12
N THR A 46 9.26 -11.70 -3.88
CA THR A 46 8.30 -10.77 -3.28
C THR A 46 8.13 -9.51 -4.12
N TYR A 47 7.12 -8.70 -3.80
CA TYR A 47 6.74 -7.52 -4.61
C TYR A 47 7.88 -6.50 -4.82
N LYS A 48 8.81 -6.40 -3.86
CA LYS A 48 10.08 -5.66 -3.96
C LYS A 48 11.23 -6.48 -3.38
N GLY A 49 11.38 -7.68 -3.90
CA GLY A 49 12.50 -8.57 -3.58
C GLY A 49 13.35 -8.88 -4.79
N THR A 50 14.18 -9.90 -4.63
CA THR A 50 14.95 -10.55 -5.68
C THR A 50 14.08 -10.82 -6.92
N ALA A 51 14.48 -10.31 -8.08
CA ALA A 51 13.81 -10.62 -9.33
C ALA A 51 13.89 -12.14 -9.62
N TRP A 52 12.95 -12.70 -10.39
CA TRP A 52 12.97 -14.15 -10.66
C TRP A 52 14.29 -14.62 -11.31
N THR A 53 14.91 -13.79 -12.15
CA THR A 53 16.21 -14.06 -12.77
C THR A 53 17.34 -14.07 -11.75
N GLU A 54 17.31 -13.15 -10.80
CA GLU A 54 18.27 -13.08 -9.72
C GLU A 54 18.07 -14.23 -8.73
N ALA A 55 16.82 -14.61 -8.45
CA ALA A 55 16.51 -15.78 -7.62
C ALA A 55 17.00 -17.07 -8.28
N LEU A 56 16.84 -17.20 -9.60
CA LEU A 56 17.41 -18.29 -10.38
C LEU A 56 18.94 -18.28 -10.29
N TRP A 57 19.56 -17.11 -10.46
CA TRP A 57 21.02 -16.95 -10.34
C TRP A 57 21.54 -17.35 -8.96
N HIS A 58 20.88 -16.90 -7.89
CA HIS A 58 21.21 -17.28 -6.51
C HIS A 58 21.02 -18.78 -6.29
N THR A 59 19.97 -19.36 -6.87
CA THR A 59 19.68 -20.81 -6.78
C THR A 59 20.78 -21.63 -7.45
N VAL A 60 21.20 -21.27 -8.67
CA VAL A 60 22.28 -22.00 -9.38
C VAL A 60 23.66 -21.76 -8.78
N SER A 61 23.85 -20.62 -8.12
CA SER A 61 25.10 -20.28 -7.41
C SER A 61 25.20 -20.96 -6.03
N GLN A 62 24.11 -21.57 -5.56
CA GLN A 62 24.03 -22.22 -4.25
C GLN A 62 23.89 -23.75 -4.41
N PRO A 63 24.95 -24.55 -4.18
CA PRO A 63 24.91 -26.00 -4.39
C PRO A 63 23.95 -26.73 -3.45
N TYR A 64 23.64 -26.15 -2.28
CA TYR A 64 22.72 -26.71 -1.29
C TYR A 64 21.80 -25.64 -0.72
N THR A 65 20.49 -25.86 -0.79
CA THR A 65 19.49 -25.05 -0.09
C THR A 65 19.01 -25.83 1.14
N ASN A 66 19.43 -25.38 2.32
CA ASN A 66 18.98 -25.95 3.57
C ASN A 66 17.62 -25.34 3.94
N MET A 67 16.74 -26.17 4.47
CA MET A 67 15.45 -25.75 5.01
C MET A 67 15.19 -26.52 6.30
N THR A 68 14.80 -25.80 7.35
CA THR A 68 14.33 -26.41 8.59
C THR A 68 12.84 -26.17 8.73
N VAL A 69 12.08 -27.24 8.92
CA VAL A 69 10.64 -27.19 9.14
C VAL A 69 10.39 -27.32 10.64
N GLU A 70 9.76 -26.32 11.22
CA GLU A 70 9.39 -26.29 12.63
C GLU A 70 7.87 -26.40 12.76
N PHE A 71 7.42 -27.46 13.43
CA PHE A 71 6.00 -27.68 13.69
C PHE A 71 5.67 -27.10 15.07
N LEU A 72 4.83 -26.07 15.09
CA LEU A 72 4.32 -25.55 16.35
C LEU A 72 3.22 -26.49 16.91
N PRO A 73 2.93 -26.40 18.22
CA PRO A 73 1.80 -27.12 18.81
C PRO A 73 0.49 -26.77 18.10
N VAL A 74 -0.45 -27.73 18.09
CA VAL A 74 -1.78 -27.52 17.52
C VAL A 74 -2.48 -26.38 18.26
N TYR A 75 -2.89 -25.36 17.51
CA TYR A 75 -3.64 -24.22 18.03
C TYR A 75 -5.13 -24.54 17.97
N ASN A 76 -5.78 -24.51 19.13
CA ASN A 76 -7.21 -24.74 19.27
C ASN A 76 -7.91 -23.40 19.45
N PRO A 77 -8.84 -23.02 18.55
CA PRO A 77 -9.49 -21.72 18.62
C PRO A 77 -10.44 -21.62 19.81
N SER A 78 -10.48 -20.45 20.45
CA SER A 78 -11.49 -20.10 21.45
C SER A 78 -12.89 -19.98 20.85
N GLU A 79 -13.92 -19.94 21.69
CA GLU A 79 -15.29 -19.69 21.21
C GLU A 79 -15.45 -18.29 20.60
N GLU A 80 -14.63 -17.30 20.99
CA GLU A 80 -14.61 -16.00 20.30
C GLU A 80 -13.95 -16.10 18.93
N GLU A 81 -12.81 -16.79 18.82
CA GLU A 81 -12.08 -16.99 17.57
C GLU A 81 -12.88 -17.81 16.54
N LYS A 82 -13.70 -18.76 17.00
CA LYS A 82 -14.64 -19.48 16.12
C LYS A 82 -15.72 -18.57 15.55
N LYS A 83 -16.10 -17.51 16.27
CA LYS A 83 -17.11 -16.53 15.83
C LYS A 83 -16.49 -15.42 14.98
N ASP A 84 -15.23 -15.05 15.24
CA ASP A 84 -14.48 -14.06 14.49
C ASP A 84 -13.21 -14.67 13.84
N PRO A 85 -13.31 -15.07 12.55
CA PRO A 85 -12.18 -15.60 11.80
C PRO A 85 -11.01 -14.63 11.64
N ASN A 86 -11.22 -13.31 11.72
CA ASN A 86 -10.13 -12.33 11.63
C ASN A 86 -9.33 -12.33 12.93
N LEU A 87 -10.00 -12.39 14.08
CA LEU A 87 -9.35 -12.52 15.38
C LEU A 87 -8.52 -13.81 15.45
N TYR A 88 -9.08 -14.92 14.95
CA TYR A 88 -8.36 -16.19 14.88
C TYR A 88 -7.09 -16.07 14.01
N ALA A 89 -7.21 -15.49 12.81
CA ALA A 89 -6.09 -15.25 11.92
C ALA A 89 -5.00 -14.38 12.56
N ASP A 90 -5.39 -13.28 13.22
CA ASP A 90 -4.48 -12.34 13.89
C ASP A 90 -3.72 -13.01 15.05
N ASN A 91 -4.39 -13.86 15.84
CA ASN A 91 -3.74 -14.55 16.96
C ASN A 91 -2.76 -15.62 16.49
N VAL A 92 -3.11 -16.39 15.46
CA VAL A 92 -2.19 -17.37 14.85
C VAL A 92 -1.00 -16.67 14.20
N GLN A 93 -1.20 -15.53 13.52
CA GLN A 93 -0.11 -14.70 12.99
C GLN A 93 0.83 -14.26 14.11
N LYS A 94 0.30 -13.72 15.22
CA LYS A 94 1.12 -13.28 16.37
C LYS A 94 1.89 -14.43 17.00
N LEU A 95 1.28 -15.61 17.11
CA LEU A 95 1.96 -16.81 17.61
C LEU A 95 3.15 -17.19 16.71
N MET A 96 2.92 -17.28 15.40
CA MET A 96 3.97 -17.60 14.43
C MET A 96 5.07 -16.53 14.42
N ALA A 97 4.71 -15.24 14.48
CA ALA A 97 5.65 -14.13 14.50
C ALA A 97 6.58 -14.18 15.72
N ARG A 98 6.02 -14.49 16.90
CA ARG A 98 6.79 -14.67 18.14
C ARG A 98 7.78 -15.84 18.04
N ALA A 99 7.35 -16.97 17.50
CA ALA A 99 8.21 -18.14 17.32
C ALA A 99 9.34 -17.88 16.30
N LEU A 100 9.06 -17.11 15.24
CA LEU A 100 10.07 -16.66 14.26
C LEU A 100 10.98 -15.54 14.77
N GLY A 101 10.65 -14.89 15.90
CA GLY A 101 11.40 -13.73 16.39
C GLY A 101 11.24 -12.47 15.53
N VAL A 102 10.16 -12.35 14.77
CA VAL A 102 9.87 -11.19 13.90
C VAL A 102 8.59 -10.46 14.36
N PRO A 103 8.45 -9.15 14.08
CA PRO A 103 7.21 -8.43 14.36
C PRO A 103 6.03 -8.93 13.50
N ALA A 104 4.84 -8.92 14.11
CA ALA A 104 3.57 -9.01 13.38
C ALA A 104 3.12 -7.59 13.00
N THR A 105 2.62 -7.41 11.78
CA THR A 105 2.17 -6.12 11.25
C THR A 105 0.72 -6.17 10.81
N ASP A 106 0.08 -5.01 10.72
CA ASP A 106 -1.31 -4.86 10.31
C ASP A 106 -1.50 -4.76 8.79
N HIS A 107 -0.44 -4.97 8.00
CA HIS A 107 -0.53 -4.94 6.54
C HIS A 107 -1.22 -6.20 5.98
N VAL A 108 -1.85 -6.05 4.83
CA VAL A 108 -2.50 -7.14 4.08
C VAL A 108 -2.02 -7.07 2.63
N MET A 109 -1.82 -8.21 1.95
CA MET A 109 -1.58 -8.18 0.49
C MET A 109 -2.88 -7.98 -0.29
N GLU A 110 -2.91 -6.92 -1.09
CA GLU A 110 -3.96 -6.66 -2.07
C GLU A 110 -3.36 -6.39 -3.45
N GLY A 111 -3.83 -7.10 -4.47
CA GLY A 111 -3.34 -6.93 -5.84
C GLY A 111 -1.86 -7.27 -6.06
N GLY A 112 -1.16 -7.85 -5.07
CA GLY A 112 0.29 -8.09 -5.10
C GLY A 112 1.11 -7.04 -4.35
N VAL A 113 0.47 -6.05 -3.73
CA VAL A 113 1.11 -4.96 -2.99
C VAL A 113 0.69 -5.02 -1.51
N PRO A 114 1.61 -4.81 -0.55
CA PRO A 114 1.23 -4.69 0.85
C PRO A 114 0.51 -3.36 1.09
N VAL A 115 -0.69 -3.44 1.67
CA VAL A 115 -1.52 -2.26 1.99
C VAL A 115 -1.84 -2.23 3.48
N SER A 116 -1.89 -1.02 4.04
CA SER A 116 -2.48 -0.73 5.34
C SER A 116 -3.97 -0.42 5.17
N LYS A 117 -4.80 -0.89 6.10
CA LYS A 117 -6.26 -0.70 6.07
C LYS A 117 -6.69 0.43 7.00
N ILE A 118 -7.33 1.46 6.45
CA ILE A 118 -7.81 2.62 7.21
C ILE A 118 -9.28 2.88 6.89
N GLY A 119 -10.19 2.49 7.79
CA GLY A 119 -11.63 2.69 7.61
C GLY A 119 -12.14 2.11 6.28
N GLY A 120 -11.74 0.88 5.97
CA GLY A 120 -11.99 0.22 4.68
C GLY A 120 -11.00 0.53 3.55
N LEU A 121 -10.41 1.73 3.54
CA LEU A 121 -9.45 2.15 2.50
C LEU A 121 -8.18 1.30 2.51
N SER A 122 -7.66 1.05 1.31
CA SER A 122 -6.37 0.42 1.07
C SER A 122 -5.33 1.50 0.79
N LEU A 123 -4.37 1.67 1.69
CA LEU A 123 -3.22 2.56 1.48
C LEU A 123 -1.98 1.71 1.25
N PRO A 124 -1.33 1.78 0.07
CA PRO A 124 -0.14 0.98 -0.19
C PRO A 124 1.01 1.45 0.69
N LEU A 125 1.81 0.49 1.18
CA LEU A 125 2.98 0.80 2.01
C LEU A 125 3.95 1.74 1.27
N GLU A 126 4.09 1.54 -0.03
CA GLU A 126 4.82 2.41 -0.91
C GLU A 126 3.87 3.13 -1.86
N SER A 127 3.99 4.45 -1.92
CA SER A 127 3.12 5.28 -2.75
C SER A 127 3.54 5.24 -4.21
N PRO A 128 2.64 4.81 -5.14
CA PRO A 128 2.86 4.93 -6.59
C PRO A 128 3.26 6.35 -7.01
N ALA A 129 2.70 7.37 -6.35
CA ALA A 129 3.00 8.76 -6.62
C ALA A 129 4.42 9.18 -6.23
N ARG A 130 4.92 8.68 -5.09
CA ARG A 130 6.29 8.97 -4.63
C ARG A 130 7.32 8.26 -5.50
N GLU A 131 7.06 7.01 -5.87
CA GLU A 131 7.88 6.28 -6.82
C GLU A 131 7.91 7.00 -8.17
N THR A 132 6.75 7.46 -8.66
CA THR A 132 6.64 8.26 -9.89
C THR A 132 7.49 9.53 -9.81
N LEU A 133 7.36 10.35 -8.76
CA LEU A 133 8.20 11.54 -8.60
C LEU A 133 9.69 11.20 -8.56
N THR A 134 10.07 10.13 -7.87
CA THR A 134 11.46 9.66 -7.81
C THR A 134 11.99 9.29 -9.20
N LEU A 135 11.19 8.60 -10.00
CA LEU A 135 11.53 8.25 -11.38
C LEU A 135 11.65 9.50 -12.26
N LEU A 136 10.75 10.47 -12.15
CA LEU A 136 10.80 11.71 -12.91
C LEU A 136 12.07 12.52 -12.57
N HIS A 137 12.39 12.69 -11.29
CA HIS A 137 13.61 13.40 -10.85
C HIS A 137 14.88 12.66 -11.29
N LYS A 138 14.91 11.32 -11.21
CA LYS A 138 16.05 10.53 -11.72
C LYS A 138 16.28 10.69 -13.22
N ASN A 139 15.23 11.04 -13.98
CA ASN A 139 15.31 11.33 -15.42
C ASN A 139 15.54 12.83 -15.72
N GLY A 140 15.87 13.64 -14.71
CA GLY A 140 16.29 15.02 -14.89
C GLY A 140 15.15 16.05 -14.99
N LEU A 141 13.90 15.65 -14.70
CA LEU A 141 12.80 16.62 -14.61
C LEU A 141 12.88 17.36 -13.28
N GLY A 142 12.90 18.69 -13.33
CA GLY A 142 12.78 19.55 -12.16
C GLY A 142 11.31 19.80 -11.79
N ALA A 143 11.10 20.56 -10.72
CA ALA A 143 9.76 20.87 -10.21
C ALA A 143 8.86 21.55 -11.26
N HIS A 144 9.42 22.47 -12.05
CA HIS A 144 8.68 23.19 -13.09
C HIS A 144 8.29 22.28 -14.26
N GLU A 145 9.18 21.39 -14.69
CA GLU A 145 8.90 20.42 -15.74
C GLU A 145 7.80 19.43 -15.31
N VAL A 146 7.89 18.93 -14.06
CA VAL A 146 6.86 18.05 -13.49
C VAL A 146 5.51 18.78 -13.43
N GLN A 147 5.48 20.02 -12.93
CA GLN A 147 4.25 20.81 -12.87
C GLN A 147 3.64 21.04 -14.27
N THR A 148 4.47 21.43 -15.24
CA THR A 148 4.03 21.61 -16.64
C THR A 148 3.44 20.33 -17.21
N ALA A 149 4.02 19.17 -16.89
CA ALA A 149 3.50 17.90 -17.35
C ALA A 149 2.16 17.55 -16.68
N LEU A 150 2.00 17.82 -15.38
CA LEU A 150 0.74 17.64 -14.66
C LEU A 150 -0.38 18.55 -15.21
N ASP A 151 -0.06 19.81 -15.53
CA ASP A 151 -1.00 20.75 -16.14
C ASP A 151 -1.50 20.23 -17.50
N ARG A 152 -0.59 19.71 -18.34
CA ARG A 152 -0.96 19.05 -19.60
C ARG A 152 -1.86 17.82 -19.39
N MET A 153 -1.61 17.04 -18.33
CA MET A 153 -2.44 15.87 -18.00
C MET A 153 -3.86 16.28 -17.61
N ILE A 154 -4.02 17.26 -16.72
CA ILE A 154 -5.35 17.68 -16.27
C ILE A 154 -6.14 18.37 -17.37
N ASP A 155 -5.48 19.17 -18.22
CA ASP A 155 -6.14 19.83 -19.36
C ASP A 155 -6.61 18.80 -20.40
N ARG A 156 -5.79 17.76 -20.67
CA ARG A 156 -6.20 16.64 -21.53
C ARG A 156 -7.42 15.92 -20.95
N CYS A 157 -7.44 15.64 -19.65
CA CYS A 157 -8.59 15.03 -18.98
C CYS A 157 -9.86 15.88 -19.07
N ARG A 158 -9.75 17.22 -19.01
CA ARG A 158 -10.88 18.14 -19.15
C ARG A 158 -11.43 18.23 -20.58
N SER A 159 -10.60 17.95 -21.58
CA SER A 159 -10.97 18.06 -23.00
C SER A 159 -11.88 16.94 -23.55
N GLY A 160 -12.11 15.84 -22.80
CA GLY A 160 -13.11 14.81 -23.15
C GLY A 160 -12.75 13.38 -22.68
N ALA A 161 -13.77 12.51 -22.56
CA ALA A 161 -13.67 11.17 -21.96
C ALA A 161 -12.74 10.17 -22.69
N GLN A 162 -12.46 10.37 -23.99
CA GLN A 162 -11.51 9.53 -24.74
C GLN A 162 -10.03 9.91 -24.49
N GLY A 163 -9.76 11.01 -23.77
CA GLY A 163 -8.39 11.53 -23.57
C GLY A 163 -7.69 11.12 -22.28
N ALA A 164 -8.39 10.45 -21.35
CA ALA A 164 -7.85 10.15 -20.02
C ALA A 164 -6.93 8.92 -20.00
N LYS A 165 -7.23 7.88 -20.79
CA LYS A 165 -6.39 6.69 -20.89
C LYS A 165 -5.34 6.89 -21.97
N VAL A 166 -4.06 6.74 -21.63
CA VAL A 166 -2.93 6.93 -22.55
C VAL A 166 -2.00 5.73 -22.54
N SER A 167 -1.30 5.50 -23.66
CA SER A 167 -0.24 4.49 -23.73
C SER A 167 1.05 4.97 -23.07
N ALA A 168 2.01 4.07 -22.86
CA ALA A 168 3.34 4.42 -22.36
C ALA A 168 4.09 5.37 -23.31
N GLU A 169 3.91 5.25 -24.64
CA GLU A 169 4.50 6.18 -25.61
C GLU A 169 3.95 7.61 -25.43
N GLU A 170 2.63 7.73 -25.33
CA GLU A 170 1.97 9.03 -25.15
C GLU A 170 2.36 9.65 -23.81
N LEU A 171 2.44 8.86 -22.74
CA LEU A 171 2.88 9.31 -21.44
C LEU A 171 4.34 9.82 -21.48
N ALA A 172 5.24 9.09 -22.15
CA ALA A 172 6.63 9.52 -22.33
C ALA A 172 6.72 10.87 -23.05
N SER A 173 5.93 11.06 -24.10
CA SER A 173 5.84 12.32 -24.85
C SER A 173 5.32 13.47 -23.97
N MET A 174 4.27 13.24 -23.18
CA MET A 174 3.72 14.25 -22.27
C MET A 174 4.70 14.68 -21.18
N LEU A 175 5.44 13.73 -20.63
CA LEU A 175 6.47 13.94 -19.60
C LEU A 175 7.81 14.44 -20.17
N GLY A 176 8.01 14.41 -21.49
CA GLY A 176 9.30 14.77 -22.11
C GLY A 176 10.44 13.81 -21.76
N LEU A 177 10.13 12.52 -21.53
CA LEU A 177 11.11 11.52 -21.16
C LEU A 177 11.95 11.08 -22.36
N SER A 178 13.28 10.99 -22.17
CA SER A 178 14.20 10.49 -23.21
C SER A 178 14.10 8.98 -23.44
N HIS A 179 13.64 8.23 -22.44
CA HIS A 179 13.53 6.77 -22.47
C HIS A 179 12.12 6.30 -22.18
N GLN A 180 11.54 5.52 -23.09
CA GLN A 180 10.19 4.96 -22.95
C GLN A 180 10.06 4.00 -21.75
N GLN A 181 11.16 3.33 -21.36
CA GLN A 181 11.16 2.39 -20.24
C GLN A 181 10.73 3.05 -18.92
N THR A 182 11.08 4.32 -18.69
CA THR A 182 10.63 5.06 -17.51
C THR A 182 9.11 5.23 -17.52
N ALA A 183 8.53 5.56 -18.67
CA ALA A 183 7.07 5.69 -18.81
C ALA A 183 6.36 4.34 -18.64
N VAL A 184 6.91 3.25 -19.19
CA VAL A 184 6.38 1.88 -18.97
C VAL A 184 6.40 1.52 -17.49
N HIS A 185 7.48 1.83 -16.78
CA HIS A 185 7.56 1.60 -15.35
C HIS A 185 6.50 2.40 -14.59
N ILE A 186 6.34 3.70 -14.90
CA ILE A 186 5.30 4.55 -14.30
C ILE A 186 3.89 3.99 -14.58
N CYS A 187 3.58 3.58 -15.82
CA CYS A 187 2.30 2.94 -16.14
C CYS A 187 2.05 1.70 -15.28
N GLY A 188 3.08 0.86 -15.11
CA GLY A 188 3.02 -0.37 -14.30
C GLY A 188 2.75 -0.15 -12.81
N LEU A 189 2.96 1.06 -12.29
CA LEU A 189 2.63 1.40 -10.89
C LEU A 189 1.12 1.58 -10.67
N TYR A 190 0.39 2.00 -11.71
CA TYR A 190 -1.04 2.35 -11.62
C TYR A 190 -1.96 1.38 -12.37
N SER A 191 -1.43 0.66 -13.37
CA SER A 191 -2.20 -0.20 -14.25
C SER A 191 -1.44 -1.49 -14.55
N LYS A 192 -2.19 -2.58 -14.72
CA LYS A 192 -1.66 -3.85 -15.25
C LYS A 192 -1.70 -3.91 -16.78
N ASP A 193 -2.42 -2.99 -17.40
CA ASP A 193 -2.52 -2.87 -18.85
C ASP A 193 -1.36 -2.02 -19.40
N ASP A 194 -1.13 -2.08 -20.71
CA ASP A 194 -0.19 -1.20 -21.44
C ASP A 194 -0.63 0.28 -21.50
N SER A 195 -1.70 0.63 -20.79
CA SER A 195 -2.28 1.98 -20.76
C SER A 195 -2.69 2.38 -19.35
N VAL A 196 -2.58 3.67 -19.06
CA VAL A 196 -2.82 4.25 -17.73
C VAL A 196 -3.80 5.41 -17.83
N ASP A 197 -4.64 5.57 -16.81
CA ASP A 197 -5.49 6.73 -16.67
C ASP A 197 -4.69 7.90 -16.08
N LEU A 198 -4.58 9.00 -16.83
CA LEU A 198 -3.87 10.21 -16.42
C LEU A 198 -4.41 10.81 -15.12
N ARG A 199 -5.69 10.59 -14.80
CA ARG A 199 -6.28 11.04 -13.53
C ARG A 199 -5.58 10.40 -12.34
N HIS A 200 -5.18 9.13 -12.45
CA HIS A 200 -4.52 8.42 -11.36
C HIS A 200 -3.12 8.99 -11.10
N ILE A 201 -2.38 9.33 -12.17
CA ILE A 201 -1.07 9.97 -12.04
C ILE A 201 -1.23 11.38 -11.48
N TYR A 202 -2.10 12.20 -12.09
CA TYR A 202 -2.27 13.59 -11.68
C TYR A 202 -2.72 13.73 -10.22
N PHE A 203 -3.82 13.07 -9.82
CA PHE A 203 -4.41 13.27 -8.50
C PHE A 203 -3.55 12.70 -7.36
N SER A 204 -2.73 11.69 -7.64
CA SER A 204 -1.82 11.13 -6.65
C SER A 204 -0.49 11.91 -6.55
N VAL A 205 0.04 12.43 -7.67
CA VAL A 205 1.34 13.14 -7.71
C VAL A 205 1.22 14.62 -7.39
N ALA A 206 0.21 15.32 -7.91
CA ALA A 206 0.03 16.76 -7.69
C ALA A 206 0.15 17.22 -6.21
N PRO A 207 -0.49 16.57 -5.22
CA PRO A 207 -0.37 16.99 -3.82
C PRO A 207 1.05 16.88 -3.26
N LEU A 208 1.89 16.00 -3.82
CA LEU A 208 3.27 15.80 -3.38
C LEU A 208 4.23 16.87 -3.90
N THR A 209 3.85 17.60 -4.95
CA THR A 209 4.65 18.72 -5.50
C THR A 209 4.57 19.98 -4.63
N GLY A 210 3.56 20.08 -3.76
CA GLY A 210 3.28 21.30 -3.00
C GLY A 210 2.64 22.44 -3.81
N CYS A 211 2.43 22.25 -5.12
CA CYS A 211 1.88 23.28 -6.00
C CYS A 211 0.35 23.38 -5.97
N VAL A 212 -0.35 22.36 -5.45
CA VAL A 212 -1.82 22.28 -5.45
C VAL A 212 -2.32 22.09 -4.03
N ASP A 213 -3.20 22.98 -3.57
CA ASP A 213 -3.85 22.83 -2.27
C ASP A 213 -4.92 21.72 -2.29
N LEU A 214 -5.13 21.10 -1.13
CA LEU A 214 -6.07 19.97 -1.00
C LEU A 214 -7.50 20.33 -1.44
N LYS A 215 -7.94 21.57 -1.22
CA LYS A 215 -9.31 22.00 -1.58
C LYS A 215 -9.45 22.08 -3.09
N THR A 216 -8.51 22.71 -3.79
CA THR A 216 -8.49 22.79 -5.26
C THR A 216 -8.30 21.41 -5.90
N LEU A 217 -7.47 20.55 -5.30
CA LEU A 217 -7.30 19.17 -5.73
C LEU A 217 -8.61 18.39 -5.63
N LEU A 218 -9.28 18.43 -4.48
CA LEU A 218 -10.56 17.74 -4.27
C LEU A 218 -11.67 18.31 -5.14
N HIS A 219 -11.75 19.64 -5.33
CA HIS A 219 -12.70 20.26 -6.24
C HIS A 219 -12.54 19.75 -7.69
N SER A 220 -11.29 19.71 -8.15
CA SER A 220 -10.95 19.20 -9.48
C SER A 220 -11.28 17.71 -9.62
N ALA A 221 -10.98 16.91 -8.59
CA ALA A 221 -11.32 15.48 -8.57
C ALA A 221 -12.84 15.28 -8.58
N PHE A 222 -13.57 15.98 -7.72
CA PHE A 222 -15.01 15.89 -7.62
C PHE A 222 -15.69 16.20 -8.96
N THR A 223 -15.20 17.22 -9.66
CA THR A 223 -15.74 17.61 -10.97
C THR A 223 -15.45 16.58 -12.06
N LEU A 224 -14.27 15.94 -12.05
CA LEU A 224 -13.89 14.94 -13.05
C LEU A 224 -14.50 13.55 -12.81
N PHE A 225 -14.83 13.20 -11.57
CA PHE A 225 -15.40 11.90 -11.21
C PHE A 225 -16.91 11.90 -11.07
N ASN A 226 -17.56 13.07 -10.94
CA ASN A 226 -19.01 13.22 -10.94
C ASN A 226 -19.58 13.09 -12.35
N ARG A 227 -19.85 11.86 -12.78
CA ARG A 227 -20.37 11.54 -14.12
C ARG A 227 -21.84 11.92 -14.27
N GLU A 228 -22.59 11.88 -13.17
CA GLU A 228 -24.03 12.12 -13.15
C GLU A 228 -24.42 13.61 -13.12
N GLY A 229 -23.46 14.53 -12.92
CA GLY A 229 -23.67 15.98 -13.04
C GLY A 229 -24.51 16.61 -11.90
N GLY A 230 -24.75 15.88 -10.80
CA GLY A 230 -25.71 16.26 -9.75
C GLY A 230 -25.12 16.97 -8.52
N GLY A 231 -23.85 17.37 -8.56
CA GLY A 231 -23.11 17.87 -7.38
C GLY A 231 -22.97 16.84 -6.24
N ARG A 232 -23.09 15.54 -6.55
CA ARG A 232 -22.98 14.42 -5.61
C ARG A 232 -22.14 13.33 -6.23
N LEU A 233 -21.47 12.53 -5.40
CA LEU A 233 -20.82 11.30 -5.85
C LEU A 233 -21.58 10.09 -5.32
N SER A 234 -21.76 9.10 -6.18
CA SER A 234 -22.13 7.74 -5.79
C SER A 234 -20.96 7.03 -5.08
N GLU A 235 -21.26 5.91 -4.43
CA GLU A 235 -20.22 5.08 -3.77
C GLU A 235 -19.15 4.60 -4.76
N ARG A 236 -19.55 4.29 -6.00
CA ARG A 236 -18.63 3.88 -7.08
C ARG A 236 -17.72 5.03 -7.52
N GLU A 237 -18.28 6.22 -7.74
CA GLU A 237 -17.48 7.38 -8.13
C GLU A 237 -16.53 7.84 -7.02
N LEU A 238 -16.94 7.71 -5.74
CA LEU A 238 -16.03 7.91 -4.62
C LEU A 238 -14.88 6.89 -4.63
N SER A 239 -15.18 5.63 -4.97
CA SER A 239 -14.17 4.59 -5.09
C SER A 239 -13.14 4.93 -6.16
N ASP A 240 -13.60 5.32 -7.36
CA ASP A 240 -12.75 5.74 -8.49
C ASP A 240 -11.91 6.99 -8.11
N LEU A 241 -12.52 7.96 -7.40
CA LEU A 241 -11.83 9.17 -6.94
C LEU A 241 -10.73 8.84 -5.94
N MET A 242 -11.01 8.00 -4.95
CA MET A 242 -10.04 7.60 -3.94
C MET A 242 -8.93 6.72 -4.53
N GLU A 243 -9.25 5.89 -5.52
CA GLU A 243 -8.25 5.19 -6.33
C GLU A 243 -7.31 6.17 -7.02
N ALA A 244 -7.83 7.24 -7.63
CA ALA A 244 -7.00 8.25 -8.28
C ALA A 244 -6.11 9.04 -7.31
N LEU A 245 -6.59 9.28 -6.08
CA LEU A 245 -5.80 9.97 -5.04
C LEU A 245 -4.70 9.09 -4.45
N VAL A 246 -5.00 7.80 -4.18
CA VAL A 246 -4.08 6.89 -3.49
C VAL A 246 -3.17 6.15 -4.47
N GLY A 247 -3.61 5.97 -5.71
CA GLY A 247 -2.91 5.27 -6.78
C GLY A 247 -3.18 3.77 -6.88
N ILE A 248 -4.09 3.21 -6.07
CA ILE A 248 -4.50 1.80 -6.15
C ILE A 248 -6.02 1.62 -6.03
N PRO A 249 -6.60 0.57 -6.65
CA PRO A 249 -8.03 0.31 -6.60
C PRO A 249 -8.58 0.18 -5.18
N GLN A 250 -9.72 0.83 -4.95
CA GLN A 250 -10.45 0.75 -3.68
C GLN A 250 -11.63 -0.19 -3.85
N HIS A 251 -11.75 -1.20 -2.98
CA HIS A 251 -12.85 -2.18 -3.04
C HIS A 251 -13.81 -2.11 -1.85
N ARG A 252 -13.43 -1.41 -0.78
CA ARG A 252 -14.21 -1.28 0.46
C ARG A 252 -14.29 0.18 0.85
N ILE A 253 -15.26 0.90 0.28
CA ILE A 253 -15.40 2.35 0.44
C ILE A 253 -16.62 2.74 1.30
N ALA A 254 -17.48 1.77 1.64
CA ALA A 254 -18.75 2.00 2.34
C ALA A 254 -18.59 2.78 3.66
N GLU A 255 -17.54 2.54 4.44
CA GLU A 255 -17.30 3.27 5.69
C GLU A 255 -16.97 4.75 5.44
N LEU A 256 -16.11 5.04 4.47
CA LEU A 256 -15.82 6.41 4.07
C LEU A 256 -17.07 7.08 3.50
N TYR A 257 -17.81 6.37 2.66
CA TYR A 257 -19.05 6.88 2.06
C TYR A 257 -20.07 7.22 3.15
N ALA A 258 -20.27 6.35 4.13
CA ALA A 258 -21.18 6.58 5.25
C ALA A 258 -20.72 7.76 6.14
N ALA A 259 -19.42 7.88 6.39
CA ALA A 259 -18.88 9.00 7.17
C ALA A 259 -18.98 10.35 6.43
N ALA A 260 -18.86 10.33 5.11
CA ALA A 260 -18.89 11.52 4.25
C ALA A 260 -20.30 11.86 3.74
N SER A 261 -21.29 10.99 3.89
CA SER A 261 -22.66 11.23 3.43
C SER A 261 -23.53 11.81 4.55
N ASP A 262 -24.29 12.86 4.23
CA ASP A 262 -25.43 13.29 5.04
C ASP A 262 -26.72 12.99 4.26
N GLN A 263 -27.65 12.24 4.86
CA GLN A 263 -28.87 11.77 4.19
C GLN A 263 -28.62 11.06 2.84
N ASN A 264 -27.58 10.21 2.76
CA ASN A 264 -27.11 9.55 1.53
C ASN A 264 -26.64 10.51 0.41
N ARG A 265 -26.26 11.74 0.77
CA ARG A 265 -25.68 12.72 -0.16
C ARG A 265 -24.24 12.99 0.24
N LEU A 266 -23.31 12.55 -0.60
CA LEU A 266 -21.90 12.91 -0.50
C LEU A 266 -21.64 14.16 -1.33
N THR A 267 -21.20 15.24 -0.68
CA THR A 267 -20.84 16.52 -1.32
C THR A 267 -19.33 16.76 -1.19
N GLU A 268 -18.80 17.69 -1.99
CA GLU A 268 -17.39 18.05 -1.93
C GLU A 268 -16.97 18.54 -0.54
N GLU A 269 -17.80 19.38 0.07
CA GLU A 269 -17.55 19.92 1.42
C GLU A 269 -17.56 18.82 2.49
N SER A 270 -18.47 17.86 2.40
CA SER A 270 -18.56 16.76 3.36
C SER A 270 -17.35 15.83 3.25
N LEU A 271 -16.89 15.54 2.02
CA LEU A 271 -15.69 14.76 1.77
C LEU A 271 -14.44 15.47 2.31
N LEU A 272 -14.26 16.76 2.00
CA LEU A 272 -13.16 17.56 2.51
C LEU A 272 -13.13 17.57 4.04
N ARG A 273 -14.30 17.74 4.69
CA ARG A 273 -14.42 17.70 6.16
C ARG A 273 -13.98 16.35 6.72
N VAL A 274 -14.40 15.23 6.12
CA VAL A 274 -14.01 13.90 6.60
C VAL A 274 -12.52 13.65 6.42
N LEU A 275 -11.97 13.99 5.26
CA LEU A 275 -10.54 13.82 4.96
C LEU A 275 -9.62 14.74 5.78
N THR A 276 -10.15 15.77 6.44
CA THR A 276 -9.35 16.71 7.25
C THR A 276 -9.57 16.57 8.75
N ALA A 277 -10.78 16.24 9.20
CA ALA A 277 -11.17 16.23 10.61
C ALA A 277 -11.45 14.83 11.18
N HIS A 278 -11.82 13.84 10.36
CA HIS A 278 -12.18 12.52 10.88
C HIS A 278 -10.92 11.79 11.37
N PRO A 279 -10.90 11.26 12.61
CA PRO A 279 -9.69 10.69 13.23
C PRO A 279 -9.06 9.56 12.41
N THR A 280 -9.88 8.74 11.76
CA THR A 280 -9.47 7.67 10.87
C THR A 280 -8.96 8.18 9.52
N PHE A 281 -9.76 8.97 8.80
CA PHE A 281 -9.51 9.33 7.41
C PHE A 281 -8.55 10.50 7.21
N GLN A 282 -8.33 11.33 8.24
CA GLN A 282 -7.31 12.39 8.21
C GLN A 282 -5.88 11.86 7.97
N LYS A 283 -5.64 10.57 8.24
CA LYS A 283 -4.33 9.95 7.97
C LYS A 283 -4.02 9.94 6.48
N VAL A 284 -5.02 9.78 5.61
CA VAL A 284 -4.83 9.81 4.15
C VAL A 284 -4.21 11.15 3.72
N THR A 285 -4.75 12.26 4.19
CA THR A 285 -4.26 13.59 3.84
C THR A 285 -2.97 13.96 4.57
N LYS A 286 -2.80 13.51 5.81
CA LYS A 286 -1.62 13.86 6.63
C LYS A 286 -0.38 13.04 6.28
N GLU A 287 -0.54 11.77 5.94
CA GLU A 287 0.57 10.83 5.74
C GLU A 287 0.80 10.54 4.25
N TYR A 288 -0.27 10.50 3.44
CA TYR A 288 -0.19 10.04 2.05
C TYR A 288 -0.14 11.19 1.02
N LEU A 289 -0.99 12.21 1.18
CA LEU A 289 -1.12 13.32 0.23
C LEU A 289 -0.27 14.54 0.63
N ARG A 290 0.95 14.31 1.12
CA ARG A 290 1.87 15.39 1.56
C ARG A 290 3.30 15.22 1.07
N PRO A 291 4.00 16.34 0.75
CA PRO A 291 5.43 16.34 0.48
C PRO A 291 6.26 15.79 1.66
N GLU A 292 7.41 15.18 1.37
CA GLU A 292 8.23 14.44 2.35
C GLU A 292 8.74 15.26 3.54
N GLU A 293 8.84 16.59 3.41
CA GLU A 293 9.39 17.46 4.46
C GLU A 293 8.58 17.42 5.77
N ALA A 294 7.35 16.86 5.76
CA ALA A 294 6.54 16.65 6.97
C ALA A 294 6.47 15.19 7.47
N ALA A 295 6.96 14.21 6.70
CA ALA A 295 6.79 12.78 7.00
C ALA A 295 7.96 12.16 7.80
N GLY A 296 9.12 12.84 7.85
CA GLY A 296 10.34 12.37 8.52
C GLY A 296 10.26 12.19 10.04
N THR A 297 9.14 12.52 10.69
CA THR A 297 9.00 12.48 12.15
C THR A 297 8.14 11.33 12.67
N LEU A 298 7.55 10.48 11.82
CA LEU A 298 6.55 9.50 12.26
C LEU A 298 6.80 8.02 11.86
N SER A 299 7.95 7.69 11.27
CA SER A 299 8.35 6.28 11.06
C SER A 299 8.94 5.60 12.31
N ASN A 300 9.11 6.32 13.43
CA ASN A 300 9.26 5.69 14.74
C ASN A 300 7.87 5.41 15.33
N GLY A 301 7.17 4.46 14.74
CA GLY A 301 6.05 3.81 15.39
C GLY A 301 6.54 3.31 16.75
N ARG A 302 5.86 3.74 17.83
CA ARG A 302 6.09 3.36 19.22
C ARG A 302 6.32 1.85 19.35
N SER A 303 7.59 1.43 19.31
CA SER A 303 8.06 0.29 20.07
C SER A 303 7.96 0.71 21.53
N VAL A 304 6.95 0.19 22.24
CA VAL A 304 6.94 0.21 23.70
C VAL A 304 8.13 -0.64 24.14
N ASN A 305 9.29 0.01 24.28
CA ASN A 305 10.50 -0.56 24.85
C ASN A 305 10.30 -0.71 26.35
N ASN A 306 9.68 -1.81 26.77
CA ASN A 306 9.82 -2.31 28.13
C ASN A 306 10.76 -3.52 28.08
N ASN A 307 12.05 -3.24 28.20
CA ASN A 307 13.01 -4.13 28.85
C ASN A 307 14.23 -3.30 29.24
N GLY A 308 14.18 -2.76 30.46
CA GLY A 308 15.34 -2.22 31.14
C GLY A 308 16.33 -3.35 31.39
N SER A 309 17.52 -3.19 30.81
CA SER A 309 18.70 -4.00 31.03
C SER A 309 19.03 -4.09 32.53
N VAL A 310 19.19 -5.31 33.03
CA VAL A 310 20.06 -5.57 34.17
C VAL A 310 21.01 -6.67 33.74
N TYR A 311 22.20 -6.29 33.26
CA TYR A 311 23.44 -7.01 33.51
C TYR A 311 24.66 -6.14 33.15
N ASN A 312 25.68 -6.26 34.02
CA ASN A 312 27.02 -5.70 34.05
C ASN A 312 27.15 -4.31 34.71
N ASN A 313 28.01 -4.09 35.71
CA ASN A 313 29.35 -4.62 35.85
C ASN A 313 29.88 -4.65 37.30
N SER A 314 30.74 -5.63 37.52
CA SER A 314 31.70 -5.85 38.61
C SER A 314 32.57 -4.64 39.01
N LYS A 315 32.90 -4.51 40.32
CA LYS A 315 34.27 -4.66 40.89
C LYS A 315 34.41 -4.18 42.37
N LYS A 316 34.97 -5.07 43.19
CA LYS A 316 36.01 -4.94 44.25
C LYS A 316 35.83 -4.00 45.47
N SER A 317 36.52 -4.46 46.55
CA SER A 317 36.87 -3.85 47.86
C SER A 317 35.80 -4.14 48.91
N GLU A 318 36.02 -4.85 50.03
CA GLU A 318 37.20 -5.33 50.77
C GLU A 318 36.96 -6.77 51.26
#